data_AF-A0A519H1Z5-F1
#
_entry.id   AF-A0A519H1Z5-F1
#
_cell.length_a   1.000
_cell.length_b   1.000
_cell.length_c   1.000
_cell.angle_alpha   90.00
_cell.angle_beta   90.00
_cell.angle_gamma   90.00
#
_symmetry.space_group_name_H-M   'P 1'
#
loop_
_entity.id
_entity.type
_entity.pdbx_description
1 polymer ?
#
loop_
_entity_poly.entity_id
_entity_poly.type
_entity_poly.pdbx_seq_one_letter_code
_entity_poly.pdbx_strand_id
1 'polypeptide(L)' 'MQRRSFLAASAAAATTLAFPSVFAQSAKLTPLKFTLDFRINGQTSPFFLAQAKGYYKDEGLDVAIDTGA' A
#
# COMPACT_ATOMS: atom_id res chain seq x y z
N MET A 1 -19.75 19.01 44.40
CA MET A 1 -18.55 18.64 43.60
C MET A 1 -18.82 17.60 42.51
N GLN A 2 -20.05 17.09 42.33
CA GLN A 2 -20.38 16.03 41.34
C GLN A 2 -20.50 16.50 39.87
N ARG A 3 -20.78 17.80 39.65
CA ARG A 3 -20.94 18.37 38.29
C ARG A 3 -19.60 18.52 37.56
N ARG A 4 -18.50 18.75 38.28
CA ARG A 4 -17.15 18.90 37.68
C ARG A 4 -16.57 17.56 37.23
N SER A 5 -16.88 16.47 37.94
CA SER A 5 -16.50 15.12 37.55
C SER A 5 -17.21 14.66 36.27
N PHE A 6 -18.46 15.06 36.06
CA PHE A 6 -19.21 14.75 34.83
C PHE A 6 -18.62 15.45 33.60
N LEU A 7 -18.21 16.72 33.70
CA LEU A 7 -17.54 17.40 32.60
C LEU A 7 -16.16 16.78 32.30
N ALA A 8 -15.40 16.41 33.33
CA ALA A 8 -14.11 15.73 33.16
C ALA A 8 -14.25 14.35 32.50
N ALA A 9 -15.29 13.59 32.84
CA ALA A 9 -15.58 12.30 32.22
C ALA A 9 -15.97 12.42 30.75
N SER A 10 -16.71 13.48 30.37
CA SER A 10 -17.04 13.73 28.95
C SER A 10 -15.84 14.16 28.11
N ALA A 11 -14.89 14.90 28.69
CA ALA A 11 -13.64 15.28 28.01
C ALA A 11 -12.69 14.08 27.83
N ALA A 12 -12.68 13.14 28.78
CA ALA A 12 -11.89 11.90 28.69
C ALA A 12 -12.49 10.86 27.72
N ALA A 13 -13.81 10.89 27.48
CA ALA A 13 -14.47 10.03 26.50
C ALA A 13 -14.31 10.53 25.06
N ALA A 14 -13.98 11.81 24.86
CA ALA A 14 -13.75 12.39 23.53
C ALA A 14 -12.37 12.03 22.95
N THR A 15 -11.39 11.68 23.79
CA THR A 15 -10.03 11.32 23.34
C THR A 15 -9.88 9.86 22.94
N THR A 16 -10.83 8.98 23.27
CA THR A 16 -10.80 7.55 22.87
C THR A 16 -11.47 7.28 21.52
N LEU A 17 -12.26 8.21 20.99
CA LEU A 17 -12.92 8.09 19.68
C LEU A 17 -12.06 8.57 18.49
N ALA A 18 -10.88 9.15 18.76
CA ALA A 18 -10.01 9.73 17.74
C ALA A 18 -9.10 8.72 17.00
N PHE A 19 -9.25 7.41 17.22
CA PHE A 19 -8.37 6.40 16.59
C PHE A 19 -9.10 5.25 15.86
N PRO A 20 -9.79 5.50 14.72
CA PRO A 20 -9.97 4.46 13.70
C PRO A 20 -8.93 4.52 12.58
N SER A 21 -8.04 5.52 12.54
CA SER A 21 -7.20 5.76 11.35
C SER A 21 -5.91 4.94 11.25
N VAL A 22 -5.59 4.08 12.23
CA VAL A 22 -4.35 3.28 12.21
C VAL A 22 -4.44 2.07 11.26
N PHE A 23 -5.62 1.74 10.72
CA PHE A 23 -5.78 0.63 9.77
C PHE A 23 -5.60 0.98 8.30
N ALA A 24 -5.20 2.21 7.97
CA ALA A 24 -4.65 2.49 6.65
C ALA A 24 -3.19 1.98 6.58
N GLN A 25 -2.99 0.68 6.75
CA GLN A 25 -1.87 0.02 6.08
C GLN A 25 -2.19 0.14 4.59
N SER A 26 -1.78 1.27 3.98
CA SER A 26 -1.66 1.38 2.53
C SER A 26 -1.07 0.06 2.07
N ALA A 27 -1.82 -0.73 1.30
CA ALA A 27 -1.42 -2.07 0.88
C ALA A 27 0.02 -1.96 0.38
N LYS A 28 0.97 -2.40 1.21
CA LYS A 28 2.37 -2.10 0.98
C LYS A 28 2.76 -3.01 -0.16
N LEU A 29 2.86 -2.42 -1.35
CA LEU A 29 3.22 -3.16 -2.55
C LEU A 29 4.49 -3.94 -2.25
N THR A 30 4.46 -5.23 -2.56
CA THR A 30 5.59 -6.13 -2.37
C THR A 30 6.61 -5.82 -3.46
N PRO A 31 7.81 -5.31 -3.13
CA PRO A 31 8.80 -4.98 -4.14
C PRO A 31 9.31 -6.26 -4.81
N LEU A 32 9.26 -6.30 -6.14
CA LEU A 32 9.70 -7.42 -6.96
C LEU A 32 10.61 -6.92 -8.08
N LYS A 33 11.88 -7.33 -8.05
CA LYS A 33 12.81 -7.10 -9.16
C LYS A 33 12.73 -8.28 -10.13
N PHE A 34 12.21 -8.04 -11.32
CA PHE A 34 12.04 -9.04 -12.37
C PHE A 34 13.11 -8.84 -13.44
N THR A 35 14.14 -9.69 -13.42
CA THR A 35 15.20 -9.66 -14.42
C THR A 35 14.82 -10.55 -15.60
N LEU A 36 14.85 -10.00 -16.80
CA LEU A 36 14.64 -10.74 -18.04
C LEU A 36 15.84 -11.65 -18.34
N ASP A 37 15.57 -12.69 -19.12
CA ASP A 37 16.56 -13.66 -19.60
C ASP A 37 17.51 -13.06 -20.65
N PHE A 38 17.02 -12.10 -21.45
CA PHE A 38 17.78 -11.45 -22.52
C PHE A 38 17.29 -10.01 -22.77
N ARG A 39 17.85 -9.36 -23.80
CA ARG A 39 17.42 -8.04 -24.28
C ARG A 39 15.92 -8.03 -24.59
N ILE A 40 15.31 -6.85 -24.44
CA ILE A 40 13.89 -6.62 -24.75
C ILE A 40 13.60 -7.07 -26.18
N ASN A 41 12.64 -7.97 -26.33
CA ASN A 41 12.21 -8.52 -27.60
C ASN A 41 10.68 -8.62 -27.63
N GLY A 42 10.10 -9.02 -28.77
CA GLY A 42 8.65 -9.14 -28.89
C GLY A 42 8.04 -10.14 -27.91
N GLN A 43 8.77 -11.18 -27.51
CA GLN A 43 8.31 -12.19 -26.56
C GLN A 43 8.17 -11.63 -25.14
N THR A 44 8.97 -10.63 -24.76
CA THR A 44 8.89 -9.99 -23.44
C THR A 44 7.86 -8.85 -23.37
N SER A 45 7.25 -8.47 -24.50
CA SER A 45 6.21 -7.43 -24.56
C SER A 45 5.02 -7.61 -23.60
N PRO A 46 4.53 -8.84 -23.31
CA PRO A 46 3.40 -9.01 -22.40
C PRO A 46 3.69 -8.56 -20.96
N PHE A 47 4.94 -8.68 -20.50
CA PHE A 47 5.34 -8.24 -19.15
C PHE A 47 5.25 -6.72 -19.00
N PHE A 48 5.71 -5.98 -20.02
CA PHE A 48 5.59 -4.53 -20.05
C PHE A 48 4.14 -4.08 -20.22
N LEU A 49 3.33 -4.81 -20.99
CA LEU A 49 1.91 -4.53 -21.13
C LEU A 49 1.17 -4.69 -19.79
N ALA A 50 1.45 -5.76 -19.05
CA ALA A 50 0.87 -5.98 -17.73
C ALA A 50 1.26 -4.87 -16.74
N GLN A 51 2.53 -4.42 -16.79
CA GLN A 51 3.00 -3.29 -15.99
C GLN A 51 2.29 -1.98 -16.36
N ALA A 52 2.17 -1.67 -17.65
CA ALA A 52 1.50 -0.46 -18.13
C ALA A 52 0.00 -0.44 -17.79
N LYS A 53 -0.65 -1.61 -17.81
CA LYS A 53 -2.05 -1.77 -17.41
C LYS A 53 -2.27 -1.77 -15.91
N GLY A 54 -1.20 -1.84 -15.09
CA GLY A 54 -1.30 -1.81 -13.64
C GLY A 54 -1.58 -3.16 -12.97
N TYR A 55 -1.63 -4.26 -13.72
CA TYR A 55 -1.99 -5.58 -13.18
C TYR A 55 -1.12 -6.02 -12.01
N TYR A 56 0.18 -5.68 -12.02
CA TYR A 56 1.05 -5.96 -10.89
C TYR A 56 0.65 -5.20 -9.63
N LYS A 57 0.24 -3.94 -9.76
CA LYS A 57 -0.21 -3.12 -8.62
C LYS A 57 -1.53 -3.62 -8.07
N ASP A 58 -2.43 -4.08 -8.95
CA ASP A 58 -3.72 -4.68 -8.56
C ASP A 58 -3.50 -5.96 -7.72
N GLU A 59 -2.47 -6.75 -8.05
CA GLU A 59 -2.03 -7.92 -7.27
C GLU A 59 -1.15 -7.55 -6.06
N GLY A 60 -0.96 -6.27 -5.76
CA GLY A 60 -0.17 -5.83 -4.61
C GLY A 60 1.35 -5.94 -4.81
N LEU A 61 1.84 -5.94 -6.04
CA LEU A 61 3.25 -6.04 -6.41
C LEU A 61 3.80 -4.72 -6.98
N ASP A 62 4.97 -4.30 -6.51
CA ASP A 62 5.75 -3.22 -7.10
C ASP A 62 6.86 -3.82 -7.96
N VAL A 63 6.55 -4.04 -9.24
CA VAL A 63 7.43 -4.74 -10.17
C VAL A 63 8.36 -3.76 -10.88
N ALA A 64 9.66 -3.99 -10.75
CA ALA A 64 10.72 -3.34 -11.52
C ALA A 64 11.33 -4.34 -12.52
N ILE A 65 11.13 -4.09 -13.81
CA ILE A 65 11.66 -4.95 -14.88
C ILE A 65 13.08 -4.49 -15.24
N ASP A 66 14.04 -5.40 -15.15
CA ASP A 66 15.45 -5.22 -15.52
C ASP A 66 15.76 -6.13 -16.71
N THR A 67 16.55 -5.69 -17.68
CA THR A 67 16.83 -6.49 -18.88
C THR A 67 17.95 -7.51 -18.70
N GLY A 68 18.59 -7.55 -17.52
CA GLY A 68 19.84 -8.29 -17.36
C GLY A 68 20.95 -7.65 -18.21
N ALA A 69 22.19 -7.74 -17.74
CA ALA A 69 23.34 -7.28 -18.52
C ALA A 69 23.63 -8.20 -19.70
#